data_AF-R5IBY1-F1
#
_entry.id   AF-R5IBY1-F1
#
_cell.length_a   1.000
_cell.length_b   1.000
_cell.length_c   1.000
_cell.angle_alpha   90.00
_cell.angle_beta   90.00
_cell.angle_gamma   90.00
#
_symmetry.space_group_name_H-M   'P 1'
#
loop_
_entity.id
_entity.type
_entity.pdbx_description
1 polymer ?
#
loop_
_entity_poly.entity_id
_entity_poly.type
_entity_poly.pdbx_seq_one_letter_code
_entity_poly.pdbx_strand_id
1 'polypeptide(L)'
;MSFFGEIYADPDLPHRARTVYMYLCDRAGGGSCWPGVKTIARDLHLSPRTVQRALNDLEHAGYIERQRRHRENGSCTSNLYIMNEVK
;
A
#
# COMPACT_ATOMS: atom_id res chain seq x y z
N MET A 1 -13.82 15.17 3.98
CA MET A 1 -13.02 15.01 5.21
C MET A 1 -11.63 14.55 4.81
N SER A 2 -10.59 15.09 5.43
CA SER A 2 -9.20 14.77 5.07
C SER A 2 -8.87 13.34 5.50
N PHE A 3 -8.95 12.41 4.55
CA PHE A 3 -8.58 10.98 4.66
C PHE A 3 -7.24 10.74 5.40
N PHE A 4 -6.35 11.73 5.33
CA PHE A 4 -5.06 11.74 6.01
C PHE A 4 -5.17 11.77 7.54
N GLY A 5 -6.16 12.43 8.14
CA GLY A 5 -6.24 12.61 9.59
C GLY A 5 -6.41 11.31 10.38
N GLU A 6 -7.18 10.37 9.85
CA GLU A 6 -7.52 9.13 10.56
C GLU A 6 -6.36 8.16 10.63
N ILE A 7 -5.56 8.02 9.56
CA ILE A 7 -4.39 7.14 9.58
C ILE A 7 -3.23 7.69 10.42
N TYR A 8 -3.17 9.01 10.62
CA TYR A 8 -2.22 9.60 11.56
C TYR A 8 -2.63 9.37 13.02
N ALA A 9 -3.93 9.24 13.29
CA ALA A 9 -4.49 9.06 14.62
C ALA A 9 -4.47 7.60 15.12
N ASP A 10 -4.44 6.61 14.22
CA ASP A 10 -4.41 5.19 14.59
C ASP A 10 -3.10 4.78 15.29
N PRO A 11 -3.09 4.56 16.62
CA PRO A 11 -1.89 4.24 17.37
C PRO A 11 -1.33 2.84 17.08
N ASP A 12 -2.16 1.92 16.56
CA ASP A 12 -1.79 0.53 16.30
C ASP A 12 -1.08 0.37 14.95
N LEU A 13 -1.16 1.38 14.08
CA LEU A 13 -0.51 1.35 12.77
C LEU A 13 0.94 1.88 12.83
N PRO A 14 1.96 1.04 12.53
CA PRO A 14 3.35 1.44 12.61
C PRO A 14 3.70 2.50 11.56
N HIS A 15 4.66 3.39 11.87
CA HIS A 15 5.06 4.49 10.98
C HIS A 15 5.40 4.06 9.55
N ARG A 16 6.05 2.90 9.38
CA ARG A 16 6.37 2.32 8.05
C ARG A 16 5.12 2.08 7.20
N ALA A 17 4.02 1.67 7.83
CA ALA A 17 2.77 1.37 7.16
C ALA A 17 2.07 2.67 6.73
N ARG A 18 2.06 3.68 7.61
CA ARG A 18 1.54 5.03 7.30
C ARG A 18 2.21 5.64 6.07
N THR A 19 3.55 5.61 6.02
CA THR A 19 4.31 6.16 4.87
C THR A 19 3.98 5.43 3.57
N VAL A 20 3.90 4.10 3.60
CA VAL A 20 3.53 3.32 2.41
C VAL A 20 2.09 3.58 1.99
N TYR A 21 1.16 3.72 2.93
CA TYR A 21 -0.23 4.03 2.65
C TYR A 21 -0.40 5.39 1.96
N MET A 22 0.25 6.43 2.48
CA MET A 22 0.22 7.77 1.87
C MET A 22 0.72 7.75 0.44
N TYR A 23 1.81 7.02 0.18
CA TYR A 23 2.31 6.82 -1.17
C TYR A 23 1.29 6.10 -2.07
N LEU A 24 0.62 5.06 -1.57
CA LEU A 24 -0.41 4.35 -2.34
C LEU A 24 -1.60 5.27 -2.62
N CYS A 25 -2.06 6.08 -1.66
CA CYS A 25 -3.12 7.07 -1.85
C CYS A 25 -2.78 8.08 -2.94
N ASP A 26 -1.58 8.66 -2.88
CA ASP A 26 -1.08 9.63 -3.87
C ASP A 26 -1.08 9.04 -5.29
N ARG A 27 -0.69 7.75 -5.41
CA ARG A 27 -0.68 7.03 -6.69
C ARG A 27 -2.02 6.46 -7.13
N ALA A 28 -2.98 6.32 -6.24
CA ALA A 28 -4.24 5.64 -6.51
C ALA A 28 -5.28 6.49 -7.24
N GLY A 29 -5.14 7.83 -7.24
CA GLY A 29 -5.86 8.77 -8.11
C GLY A 29 -7.37 8.52 -8.31
N GLY A 30 -8.07 7.89 -7.35
CA GLY A 30 -9.43 7.36 -7.56
C GLY A 30 -9.73 5.98 -6.94
N GLY A 31 -8.82 5.41 -6.14
CA GLY A 31 -9.12 4.28 -5.25
C GLY A 31 -8.29 3.01 -5.46
N SER A 32 -7.47 2.91 -6.52
CA SER A 32 -6.57 1.77 -6.69
C SER A 32 -5.29 2.11 -7.43
N CYS A 33 -4.21 1.38 -7.16
CA CYS A 33 -2.92 1.54 -7.85
C CYS A 33 -2.20 0.20 -8.04
N TRP A 34 -1.22 0.15 -8.95
CA TRP A 34 -0.44 -1.07 -9.22
C TRP A 34 1.09 -0.90 -9.14
N PRO A 35 1.66 -0.15 -8.19
CA PRO A 35 3.11 -0.03 -8.07
C PRO A 35 3.76 -1.37 -7.67
N GLY A 36 4.90 -1.70 -8.28
CA GLY A 36 5.68 -2.86 -7.84
C GLY A 36 6.35 -2.61 -6.48
N VAL A 37 6.58 -3.66 -5.69
CA VAL A 37 7.29 -3.56 -4.40
C VAL A 37 8.65 -2.88 -4.55
N LYS A 38 9.39 -3.18 -5.63
CA LYS A 38 10.68 -2.52 -5.94
C LYS A 38 10.53 -1.04 -6.26
N THR A 39 9.42 -0.63 -6.87
CA THR A 39 9.11 0.77 -7.17
C THR A 39 8.84 1.53 -5.88
N ILE A 40 7.95 1.02 -5.03
CA ILE A 40 7.66 1.61 -3.71
C ILE A 40 8.94 1.74 -2.88
N ALA A 41 9.76 0.67 -2.86
CA ALA A 41 11.03 0.65 -2.14
C ALA A 41 11.99 1.75 -2.63
N ARG A 42 12.13 1.90 -3.94
CA ARG A 42 12.98 2.93 -4.55
C ARG A 42 12.49 4.34 -4.18
N ASP A 43 11.20 4.59 -4.36
CA ASP A 43 10.62 5.93 -4.26
C ASP A 43 10.54 6.40 -2.81
N LEU A 44 10.37 5.48 -1.86
CA LEU A 44 10.36 5.76 -0.42
C LEU A 44 11.72 5.58 0.26
N HIS A 45 12.77 5.23 -0.50
CA HIS A 45 14.09 4.88 0.04
C HIS A 45 14.05 3.80 1.14
N LEU A 46 13.13 2.84 1.01
CA LEU A 46 12.94 1.73 1.94
C LEU A 46 13.51 0.45 1.35
N SER A 47 13.87 -0.50 2.22
CA SER A 47 14.17 -1.85 1.76
C SER A 47 12.89 -2.51 1.22
N PRO A 48 12.98 -3.37 0.18
CA PRO A 48 11.82 -4.15 -0.29
C PRO A 48 11.16 -4.97 0.81
N ARG A 49 11.95 -5.42 1.81
CA ARG A 49 11.46 -6.17 2.96
C ARG A 49 10.65 -5.29 3.91
N THR A 50 11.04 -4.03 4.09
CA THR A 50 10.29 -3.04 4.86
C THR A 50 8.96 -2.75 4.19
N VAL A 51 8.96 -2.58 2.86
CA VAL A 51 7.73 -2.38 2.08
C VAL A 51 6.80 -3.59 2.20
N GLN A 52 7.31 -4.82 2.09
CA GLN A 52 6.49 -6.02 2.27
C GLN A 52 5.86 -6.09 3.67
N ARG A 53 6.61 -5.76 4.72
CA ARG A 53 6.07 -5.70 6.09
C ARG A 53 4.99 -4.63 6.22
N ALA A 54 5.25 -3.42 5.74
CA ALA A 54 4.28 -2.33 5.73
C ALA A 54 2.99 -2.69 4.99
N LEU A 55 3.10 -3.32 3.81
CA LEU A 55 1.93 -3.79 3.05
C LEU A 55 1.13 -4.84 3.83
N ASN A 56 1.80 -5.77 4.52
CA ASN A 56 1.12 -6.76 5.35
C ASN A 56 0.45 -6.10 6.56
N ASP A 57 1.10 -5.12 7.20
CA ASP A 57 0.52 -4.37 8.33
C ASP A 57 -0.77 -3.64 7.88
N LEU A 58 -0.73 -2.99 6.70
CA LEU A 58 -1.90 -2.30 6.12
C LEU A 58 -3.03 -3.27 5.72
N GLU A 59 -2.69 -4.43 5.19
CA GLU A 59 -3.65 -5.49 4.85
C GLU A 59 -4.30 -6.06 6.13
N HIS A 60 -3.51 -6.25 7.19
CA HIS A 60 -4.02 -6.74 8.48
C HIS A 60 -4.91 -5.73 9.20
N ALA A 61 -4.57 -4.45 9.09
CA ALA A 61 -5.39 -3.35 9.61
C ALA A 61 -6.59 -2.99 8.71
N GLY A 62 -6.73 -3.63 7.54
CA GLY A 62 -7.89 -3.45 6.65
C GLY A 62 -7.85 -2.19 5.78
N TYR A 63 -6.76 -1.44 5.79
CA TYR A 63 -6.59 -0.20 5.01
C TYR A 63 -6.46 -0.45 3.51
N ILE A 64 -5.90 -1.60 3.12
CA ILE A 64 -5.71 -1.98 1.72
C ILE A 64 -6.11 -3.43 1.47
N GLU A 65 -6.56 -3.70 0.25
CA GLU A 65 -6.68 -5.05 -0.29
C GLU A 65 -5.63 -5.26 -1.39
N ARG A 66 -4.89 -6.36 -1.32
CA ARG A 66 -3.86 -6.70 -2.31
C ARG A 66 -4.33 -7.84 -3.22
N GLN A 67 -4.54 -7.55 -4.49
CA GLN A 67 -4.84 -8.55 -5.51
C GLN A 67 -3.59 -8.88 -6.33
N ARG A 68 -3.14 -10.13 -6.25
CA ARG A 68 -2.05 -10.62 -7.09
C ARG A 68 -2.55 -10.77 -8.52
N ARG A 69 -1.90 -10.08 -9.45
CA ARG A 69 -2.18 -10.21 -10.88
C ARG A 69 -1.12 -11.10 -11.51
N HIS A 70 -1.57 -12.15 -12.18
CA HIS A 70 -0.74 -12.97 -13.05
C HIS A 70 -1.21 -12.77 -14.48
N ARG A 71 -0.29 -12.51 -15.41
CA ARG A 71 -0.59 -12.57 -16.85
C ARG A 71 -0.52 -14.03 -17.31
N GLU A 72 -1.29 -14.37 -18.34
CA GLU A 72 -1.28 -15.72 -18.97
C GLU A 72 0.10 -16.15 -19.47
N ASN A 73 1.00 -15.20 -19.73
CA ASN A 73 2.37 -15.45 -20.17
C ASN A 73 3.37 -15.71 -19.01
N GLY A 74 2.89 -15.97 -17.79
CA GLY A 74 3.71 -16.39 -16.64
C GLY A 74 4.54 -15.27 -15.98
N SER A 75 4.48 -14.04 -16.50
CA SER A 75 5.18 -12.90 -15.88
C SER A 75 4.42 -12.38 -14.67
N CYS A 76 5.14 -12.23 -13.54
CA CYS A 76 4.62 -11.60 -12.33
C CYS A 76 4.36 -10.12 -12.61
N THR A 77 3.09 -9.75 -12.83
CA THR A 77 2.73 -8.33 -12.85
C THR A 77 2.71 -7.75 -11.45
N SER A 78 2.87 -6.42 -11.35
CA SER A 78 2.72 -5.72 -10.09
C SER A 78 1.34 -6.00 -9.49
N ASN A 79 1.29 -6.12 -8.16
CA ASN A 79 0.04 -6.32 -7.43
C ASN A 79 -0.86 -5.10 -7.63
N LEU A 80 -2.16 -5.33 -7.74
CA LEU A 80 -3.16 -4.28 -7.59
C LEU A 80 -3.39 -4.07 -6.10
N TYR A 81 -3.34 -2.82 -5.66
CA TYR A 81 -3.71 -2.40 -4.32
C TYR A 81 -4.97 -1.55 -4.43
N ILE A 82 -6.02 -1.98 -3.73
CA ILE A 82 -7.29 -1.27 -3.61
C ILE A 82 -7.27 -0.60 -2.25
N MET A 83 -7.53 0.70 -2.23
CA MET A 83 -7.59 1.50 -1.00
C MET A 83 -9.00 1.34 -0.43
N ASN A 84 -9.11 0.86 0.80
CA ASN A 84 -10.40 0.76 1.48
C ASN A 84 -10.69 2.07 2.20
N GLU A 85 -11.94 2.52 2.14
CA GLU A 85 -12.46 3.52 3.08
C GLU A 85 -12.60 2.82 4.43
N VAL A 86 -11.70 3.13 5.36
CA VAL A 86 -11.80 2.65 6.73
C VAL A 86 -13.01 3.34 7.38
N LYS A 87 -13.81 2.55 8.11
CA LYS A 87 -15.06 2.97 8.77
C LYS A 87 -14.81 3.72 10.06
#